data_AF-A0A4Q3USI5-F1
#
_entry.id   AF-A0A4Q3USI5-F1
#
_cell.length_a   1.000
_cell.length_b   1.000
_cell.length_c   1.000
_cell.angle_alpha   90.00
_cell.angle_beta   90.00
_cell.angle_gamma   90.00
#
_symmetry.space_group_name_H-M   'P 1'
#
loop_
_entity.id
_entity.type
_entity.pdbx_description
1 polymer ?
#
loop_
_entity_poly.entity_id
_entity_poly.type
_entity_poly.pdbx_seq_one_letter_code
_entity_poly.pdbx_strand_id
1 'polypeptide(L)'
;MPKLNVGCNLRYAKGLARAGLGAMIFALPLTMTAEMWELGVTIDPIRGVLVVVGTLPLLVALSFYAGFEQTFSLLDNVLDAFAAIAVSAMACLLVLGLFGEIGPDTPLDELVGKLSVLSFAASIGALLADKQFNDEEMGEDEAEMERGFAGTLFVMGTGAIFLALNIAPTEEVGLIAVT
;
A
#
# COMPACT_ATOMS: atom_id res chain seq x y z
N MET A 1 4.89 -29.77 20.29
CA MET A 1 5.57 -28.56 19.77
C MET A 1 5.47 -28.61 18.25
N PRO A 2 4.82 -27.63 17.60
CA PRO A 2 4.76 -27.59 16.14
C PRO A 2 6.20 -27.49 15.60
N LYS A 3 6.57 -28.39 14.69
CA LYS A 3 7.90 -28.38 14.08
C LYS A 3 8.00 -27.14 13.20
N LEU A 4 8.91 -26.23 13.54
CA LEU A 4 9.17 -25.01 12.77
C LEU A 4 9.66 -25.40 11.37
N ASN A 5 8.84 -25.22 10.34
CA ASN A 5 9.23 -25.52 8.97
C ASN A 5 10.03 -24.34 8.41
N VAL A 6 11.37 -24.45 8.51
CA VAL A 6 12.32 -23.40 8.10
C VAL A 6 12.10 -22.95 6.66
N GLY A 7 11.72 -23.86 5.75
CA GLY A 7 11.47 -23.53 4.34
C GLY A 7 10.23 -22.66 4.14
N CYS A 8 9.16 -22.93 4.89
CA CYS A 8 7.93 -22.13 4.85
C CYS A 8 8.17 -20.71 5.38
N ASN A 9 8.89 -20.59 6.50
CA ASN A 9 9.22 -19.30 7.09
C ASN A 9 10.10 -18.45 6.17
N LEU A 10 11.05 -19.07 5.45
CA LEU A 10 11.91 -18.35 4.52
C LEU A 10 11.15 -17.82 3.30
N ARG A 11 10.20 -18.60 2.76
CA ARG A 11 9.31 -18.12 1.68
C ARG A 11 8.46 -16.94 2.13
N TYR A 12 7.87 -17.04 3.32
CA TYR A 12 7.08 -15.96 3.90
C TYR A 12 7.92 -14.70 4.13
N ALA A 13 9.12 -14.83 4.68
CA ALA A 13 10.04 -13.70 4.88
C ALA A 13 10.45 -13.03 3.56
N LYS A 14 10.62 -13.79 2.47
CA LYS A 14 10.87 -13.23 1.14
C LYS A 14 9.66 -12.45 0.61
N GLY A 15 8.45 -12.97 0.80
CA GLY A 15 7.22 -12.24 0.46
C GLY A 15 7.11 -10.92 1.22
N LEU A 16 7.32 -10.96 2.54
CA LEU A 16 7.34 -9.77 3.39
C LEU A 16 8.38 -8.74 2.95
N ALA A 17 9.56 -9.20 2.50
CA ALA A 17 10.61 -8.32 1.97
C ALA A 17 10.19 -7.67 0.65
N ARG A 18 9.56 -8.41 -0.27
CA ARG A 18 9.01 -7.86 -1.53
C ARG A 18 7.91 -6.84 -1.23
N ALA A 19 6.99 -7.18 -0.32
CA ALA A 19 5.96 -6.27 0.15
C ALA A 19 6.55 -5.00 0.77
N GLY A 20 7.59 -5.11 1.58
CA GLY A 20 8.27 -3.96 2.17
C GLY A 20 8.90 -3.05 1.11
N LEU A 21 9.57 -3.63 0.11
CA LEU A 21 10.16 -2.87 -0.99
C LEU A 21 9.10 -2.20 -1.87
N GLY A 22 8.02 -2.92 -2.20
CA GLY A 22 6.88 -2.37 -2.92
C GLY A 22 6.22 -1.22 -2.16
N ALA A 23 6.07 -1.36 -0.85
CA ALA A 23 5.55 -0.31 0.01
C ALA A 23 6.43 0.94 -0.03
N MET A 24 7.75 0.77 0.06
CA MET A 24 8.69 1.88 0.00
C MET A 24 8.63 2.59 -1.36
N ILE A 25 8.60 1.85 -2.48
CA ILE A 25 8.51 2.44 -3.82
C ILE A 25 7.28 3.35 -3.95
N PHE A 26 6.15 2.95 -3.38
CA PHE A 26 4.91 3.72 -3.43
C PHE A 26 4.85 4.83 -2.36
N ALA A 27 5.46 4.61 -1.19
CA ALA A 27 5.49 5.60 -0.12
C ALA A 27 6.44 6.76 -0.44
N LEU A 28 7.61 6.46 -1.01
CA LEU A 28 8.68 7.43 -1.24
C LEU A 28 8.22 8.72 -1.94
N PRO A 29 7.57 8.68 -3.11
CA PRO A 29 7.21 9.91 -3.80
C PRO A 29 6.17 10.74 -3.02
N LEU A 30 5.30 10.10 -2.25
CA LEU A 30 4.35 10.79 -1.37
C LEU A 30 5.00 11.35 -0.10
N THR A 31 6.04 10.69 0.43
CA THR A 31 6.80 11.24 1.55
C THR A 31 7.73 12.37 1.14
N MET A 32 8.06 12.49 -0.15
CA MET A 32 8.82 13.61 -0.68
C MET A 32 7.98 14.87 -0.88
N THR A 33 6.65 14.76 -0.85
CA THR A 33 5.74 15.91 -0.86
C THR A 33 5.36 16.25 0.58
N ALA A 34 5.81 17.43 1.03
CA ALA A 34 5.58 17.85 2.40
C ALA A 34 4.08 18.03 2.71
N GLU A 35 3.27 18.21 1.69
CA GLU A 35 1.84 18.39 1.80
C GLU A 35 1.14 17.11 2.27
N MET A 36 1.65 15.93 1.91
CA MET A 36 1.00 14.65 2.25
C MET A 36 1.17 14.27 3.71
N TRP A 37 2.36 14.47 4.28
CA TRP A 37 2.58 14.21 5.71
C TRP A 37 1.93 15.30 6.60
N GLU A 38 1.73 16.53 6.10
CA GLU A 38 1.10 17.65 6.82
C GLU A 38 -0.42 17.52 6.78
N LEU A 39 -0.95 17.03 5.66
CA LEU A 39 -2.33 16.58 5.55
C LEU A 39 -2.62 15.51 6.61
N GLY A 40 -1.67 14.61 6.87
CA GLY A 40 -1.75 13.66 7.97
C GLY A 40 -1.94 14.32 9.34
N VAL A 41 -1.33 15.47 9.61
CA VAL A 41 -1.46 16.19 10.89
C VAL A 41 -2.78 16.94 10.99
N THR A 42 -3.27 17.47 9.87
CA THR A 42 -4.45 18.35 9.82
C THR A 42 -5.76 17.62 9.53
N ILE A 43 -5.70 16.35 9.11
CA ILE A 43 -6.88 15.56 8.79
C ILE A 43 -7.75 15.32 10.03
N ASP A 44 -9.06 15.48 9.85
CA ASP A 44 -10.02 15.11 10.88
C ASP A 44 -9.90 13.61 11.21
N PRO A 45 -9.90 13.20 12.50
CA PRO A 45 -9.72 11.80 12.88
C PRO A 45 -10.71 10.83 12.21
N ILE A 46 -11.95 11.26 11.98
CA ILE A 46 -12.96 10.42 11.32
C ILE A 46 -12.56 10.18 9.87
N ARG A 47 -12.02 11.19 9.18
CA ARG A 47 -11.52 11.03 7.81
C ARG A 47 -10.31 10.11 7.76
N GLY A 48 -9.37 10.22 8.71
CA GLY A 48 -8.24 9.29 8.81
C GLY A 48 -8.69 7.84 9.01
N VAL A 49 -9.69 7.61 9.87
CA VAL A 49 -10.31 6.30 10.06
C VAL A 49 -10.98 5.82 8.77
N LEU A 50 -11.70 6.69 8.06
CA LEU A 50 -12.34 6.33 6.78
C LEU A 50 -11.31 5.95 5.71
N VAL A 51 -10.16 6.62 5.65
CA VAL A 51 -9.07 6.23 4.76
C VAL A 51 -8.63 4.81 5.09
N VAL A 52 -8.25 4.53 6.33
CA VAL A 52 -7.78 3.21 6.77
C VAL A 52 -8.83 2.11 6.55
N VAL A 53 -10.09 2.37 6.92
CA VAL A 53 -11.20 1.43 6.73
C VAL A 53 -11.51 1.24 5.26
N GLY A 54 -11.37 2.27 4.42
CA GLY A 54 -11.52 2.20 2.97
C GLY A 54 -10.37 1.48 2.26
N THR A 55 -9.17 1.52 2.84
CA THR A 55 -8.00 0.76 2.35
C THR A 55 -8.27 -0.74 2.38
N LEU A 56 -8.90 -1.25 3.44
CA LEU A 56 -9.16 -2.69 3.60
C LEU A 56 -9.93 -3.32 2.43
N PRO A 57 -11.15 -2.86 2.06
CA PRO A 57 -11.89 -3.44 0.94
C PRO A 57 -11.15 -3.23 -0.39
N LEU A 58 -10.43 -2.10 -0.55
CA LEU A 58 -9.59 -1.87 -1.73
C LEU A 58 -8.50 -2.94 -1.84
N LEU A 59 -7.77 -3.22 -0.76
CA LEU A 59 -6.70 -4.22 -0.75
C LEU A 59 -7.25 -5.64 -0.87
N VAL A 60 -8.39 -5.95 -0.24
CA VAL A 60 -9.03 -7.27 -0.40
C VAL A 60 -9.42 -7.49 -1.86
N ALA A 61 -10.03 -6.49 -2.50
CA ALA A 61 -10.34 -6.55 -3.92
C ALA A 61 -9.08 -6.61 -4.79
N LEU A 62 -8.03 -5.85 -4.44
CA LEU A 62 -6.76 -5.89 -5.15
C LEU A 62 -6.08 -7.25 -5.02
N SER A 63 -6.09 -7.87 -3.84
CA SER A 63 -5.58 -9.23 -3.62
C SER A 63 -6.35 -10.25 -4.44
N PHE A 64 -7.68 -10.09 -4.51
CA PHE A 64 -8.53 -10.96 -5.30
C PHE A 64 -8.26 -10.85 -6.81
N TYR A 65 -8.11 -9.63 -7.34
CA TYR A 65 -7.87 -9.41 -8.77
C TYR A 65 -6.40 -9.54 -9.18
N ALA A 66 -5.45 -9.37 -8.26
CA ALA A 66 -4.02 -9.44 -8.53
C ALA A 66 -3.37 -10.77 -8.09
N GLY A 67 -4.12 -11.68 -7.46
CA GLY A 67 -3.60 -12.92 -6.88
C GLY A 67 -3.84 -14.20 -7.70
N PHE A 68 -4.22 -14.07 -8.98
CA PHE A 68 -4.17 -15.05 -10.09
C PHE A 68 -4.24 -16.57 -9.83
N GLU A 69 -4.89 -17.05 -8.78
CA GLU A 69 -5.14 -18.49 -8.59
C GLU A 69 -6.56 -18.77 -8.11
N GLN A 70 -7.19 -19.80 -8.71
CA GLN A 70 -8.59 -20.20 -8.46
C GLN A 70 -8.87 -20.74 -7.04
N THR A 71 -7.89 -20.77 -6.13
CA THR A 71 -7.98 -21.52 -4.86
C THR A 71 -7.86 -20.67 -3.59
N PHE A 72 -8.02 -19.35 -3.65
CA PHE A 72 -7.94 -18.53 -2.44
C PHE A 72 -9.29 -18.36 -1.73
N SER A 73 -9.28 -18.55 -0.41
CA SER A 73 -10.43 -18.23 0.43
C SER A 73 -10.50 -16.73 0.68
N LEU A 74 -11.69 -16.17 0.92
CA LEU A 74 -11.85 -14.76 1.30
C LEU A 74 -11.01 -14.39 2.54
N LEU A 75 -10.77 -15.35 3.42
CA LEU A 75 -9.96 -15.18 4.62
C LEU A 75 -8.49 -14.89 4.26
N ASP A 76 -7.94 -15.57 3.25
CA ASP A 76 -6.55 -15.36 2.82
C ASP A 76 -6.35 -13.95 2.25
N ASN A 77 -7.29 -13.47 1.41
CA ASN A 77 -7.25 -12.10 0.88
C ASN A 77 -7.33 -11.04 1.99
N VAL A 78 -8.10 -11.30 3.04
CA VAL A 78 -8.19 -10.42 4.20
C VAL A 78 -6.86 -10.43 4.99
N LEU A 79 -6.26 -11.60 5.20
CA LEU A 79 -4.96 -11.71 5.86
C LEU A 79 -3.85 -11.01 5.08
N ASP A 80 -3.82 -11.16 3.76
CA ASP A 80 -2.86 -10.50 2.88
C ASP A 80 -3.03 -8.97 2.93
N ALA A 81 -4.27 -8.47 2.95
CA ALA A 81 -4.55 -7.05 3.13
C ALA A 81 -4.04 -6.53 4.48
N PHE A 82 -4.26 -7.25 5.58
CA PHE A 82 -3.73 -6.87 6.89
C PHE A 82 -2.20 -6.91 6.95
N ALA A 83 -1.57 -7.93 6.34
CA ALA A 83 -0.13 -8.03 6.24
C ALA A 83 0.44 -6.85 5.43
N ALA A 84 -0.18 -6.51 4.30
CA ALA A 84 0.18 -5.36 3.48
C ALA A 84 0.09 -4.05 4.26
N ILE A 85 -0.99 -3.81 5.01
CA ILE A 85 -1.15 -2.62 5.87
C ILE A 85 -0.06 -2.58 6.96
N ALA A 86 0.21 -3.70 7.62
CA ALA A 86 1.22 -3.75 8.68
C ALA A 86 2.62 -3.45 8.14
N VAL A 87 2.99 -4.07 7.01
CA VAL A 87 4.29 -3.86 6.35
C VAL A 87 4.42 -2.43 5.85
N SER A 88 3.37 -1.88 5.25
CA SER A 88 3.38 -0.51 4.76
C SER A 88 3.45 0.51 5.90
N ALA A 89 2.78 0.30 7.03
CA ALA A 89 2.96 1.14 8.21
C ALA A 89 4.42 1.13 8.70
N MET A 90 5.06 -0.04 8.75
CA MET A 90 6.50 -0.14 9.10
C MET A 90 7.39 0.56 8.07
N ALA A 91 7.09 0.43 6.77
CA ALA A 91 7.83 1.10 5.71
C ALA A 91 7.68 2.63 5.81
N CYS A 92 6.48 3.14 6.04
CA CYS A 92 6.24 4.57 6.25
C CYS A 92 6.97 5.09 7.50
N LEU A 93 6.93 4.37 8.62
CA LEU A 93 7.72 4.71 9.82
C LEU A 93 9.21 4.80 9.51
N LEU A 94 9.74 3.83 8.77
CA LEU A 94 11.15 3.83 8.39
C LEU A 94 11.49 5.02 7.50
N VAL A 95 10.70 5.28 6.46
CA VAL A 95 10.94 6.37 5.51
C VAL A 95 10.84 7.74 6.19
N LEU A 96 9.80 7.97 6.99
CA LEU A 96 9.64 9.20 7.77
C LEU A 96 10.77 9.39 8.78
N GLY A 97 11.20 8.30 9.43
CA GLY A 97 12.32 8.34 10.37
C GLY A 97 13.65 8.64 9.68
N LEU A 98 13.87 8.13 8.47
CA LEU A 98 15.06 8.44 7.67
C LEU A 98 15.08 9.90 7.20
N PHE A 99 13.92 10.48 6.92
CA PHE A 99 13.80 11.91 6.61
C PHE A 99 13.86 12.82 7.84
N GLY A 100 13.88 12.24 9.05
CA GLY A 100 13.94 13.01 10.30
C GLY A 100 12.64 13.70 10.65
N GLU A 101 11.53 13.34 10.00
CA GLU A 101 10.21 13.94 10.21
C GLU A 101 9.51 13.37 11.45
N ILE A 102 9.80 12.12 11.81
CA ILE A 102 9.33 11.53 13.05
C ILE A 102 10.50 11.22 13.97
N GLY A 103 10.31 11.50 15.25
CA GLY A 103 11.29 11.30 16.31
C GLY A 103 10.64 10.77 17.60
N PRO A 104 11.43 10.55 18.65
CA PRO A 104 10.92 10.09 19.94
C PRO A 104 9.97 11.08 20.62
N ASP A 105 10.04 12.36 20.25
CA ASP A 105 9.21 13.43 20.80
C ASP A 105 7.95 13.71 19.97
N THR A 106 7.75 13.00 18.86
CA THR A 106 6.59 13.20 17.98
C THR A 106 5.30 12.75 18.68
N PRO A 107 4.28 13.63 18.77
CA PRO A 107 2.98 13.29 19.32
C PRO A 107 2.31 12.09 18.61
N LEU A 108 1.60 11.24 19.37
CA LEU A 108 0.99 10.02 18.82
C LEU A 108 -0.14 10.30 17.82
N ASP A 109 -0.87 11.39 18.01
CA ASP A 109 -1.90 11.87 17.10
C ASP A 109 -1.29 12.27 15.75
N GLU A 110 -0.18 12.98 15.77
CA GLU A 110 0.58 13.34 14.57
C GLU A 110 1.08 12.10 13.82
N LEU A 111 1.62 11.13 14.56
CA LEU A 111 2.11 9.87 14.01
C LEU A 111 0.99 9.06 13.34
N VAL A 112 -0.14 8.89 14.02
CA VAL A 112 -1.30 8.15 13.50
C VAL A 112 -1.88 8.84 12.27
N GLY A 113 -1.94 10.18 12.30
CA GLY A 113 -2.37 10.99 11.18
C GLY A 113 -1.50 10.78 9.94
N LYS A 114 -0.19 10.96 10.05
CA LYS A 114 0.79 10.71 8.99
C LYS A 114 0.70 9.28 8.44
N LEU A 115 0.63 8.28 9.32
CA LEU A 115 0.51 6.88 8.91
C LEU A 115 -0.82 6.60 8.21
N SER A 116 -1.94 7.19 8.62
CA SER A 116 -3.24 6.96 7.99
C SER A 116 -3.26 7.33 6.51
N VAL A 117 -2.58 8.43 6.15
CA VAL A 117 -2.50 8.93 4.77
C VAL A 117 -1.47 8.14 3.97
N LEU A 118 -0.26 7.99 4.50
CA LEU A 118 0.85 7.38 3.76
C LEU A 118 0.69 5.86 3.59
N SER A 119 0.14 5.18 4.61
CA SER A 119 -0.06 3.73 4.54
C SER A 119 -1.06 3.31 3.47
N PHE A 120 -2.00 4.17 3.08
CA PHE A 120 -2.94 3.88 1.99
C PHE A 120 -2.21 3.53 0.69
N ALA A 121 -1.40 4.44 0.17
CA ALA A 121 -0.66 4.21 -1.06
C ALA A 121 0.45 3.17 -0.90
N ALA A 122 1.15 3.18 0.24
CA ALA A 122 2.19 2.21 0.52
C ALA A 122 1.65 0.77 0.56
N SER A 123 0.43 0.55 1.09
CA SER A 123 -0.18 -0.78 1.16
C SER A 123 -0.55 -1.35 -0.22
N ILE A 124 -0.92 -0.49 -1.19
CA ILE A 124 -1.14 -0.87 -2.58
C ILE A 124 0.16 -1.42 -3.18
N GLY A 125 1.27 -0.69 -3.01
CA GLY A 125 2.58 -1.11 -3.47
C GLY A 125 3.05 -2.40 -2.81
N ALA A 126 2.76 -2.57 -1.51
CA ALA A 126 3.10 -3.77 -0.75
C ALA A 126 2.42 -5.02 -1.34
N LEU A 127 1.11 -4.93 -1.53
CA LEU A 127 0.32 -6.06 -2.03
C LEU A 127 0.66 -6.38 -3.49
N LEU A 128 0.81 -5.36 -4.34
CA LEU A 128 1.13 -5.56 -5.75
C LEU A 128 2.51 -6.20 -5.91
N ALA A 129 3.52 -5.74 -5.17
CA ALA A 129 4.86 -6.32 -5.25
C ALA A 129 4.88 -7.77 -4.72
N ASP A 130 4.17 -8.07 -3.64
CA ASP A 130 4.12 -9.45 -3.14
C ASP A 130 3.47 -10.40 -4.16
N LYS A 131 2.34 -10.00 -4.76
CA LYS A 131 1.63 -10.82 -5.75
C LYS A 131 2.39 -10.95 -7.08
N GLN A 132 2.83 -9.84 -7.68
CA GLN A 132 3.48 -9.83 -9.00
C GLN A 132 4.84 -10.54 -9.01
N PHE A 133 5.61 -10.47 -7.93
CA PHE A 133 6.92 -11.14 -7.85
C PHE A 133 6.84 -12.56 -7.27
N ASN A 134 5.67 -13.01 -6.83
CA ASN A 134 5.44 -14.38 -6.41
C ASN A 134 4.85 -15.26 -7.53
N ASP A 135 4.12 -14.66 -8.47
CA ASP A 135 3.66 -15.31 -9.69
C ASP A 135 4.77 -15.32 -10.76
N GLU A 136 5.79 -16.16 -10.56
CA GLU A 136 6.87 -16.37 -11.54
C GLU A 136 6.43 -17.23 -12.76
N GLU A 137 5.16 -17.65 -12.87
CA GLU A 137 4.73 -18.66 -13.86
C GLU A 137 3.64 -18.23 -14.88
N MET A 138 2.97 -17.08 -14.74
CA MET A 138 1.96 -16.64 -15.73
C MET A 138 2.45 -15.49 -16.62
N GLY A 139 2.29 -15.63 -17.94
CA GLY A 139 2.52 -14.54 -18.88
C GLY A 139 1.50 -13.40 -18.72
N GLU A 140 1.87 -12.16 -19.02
CA GLU A 140 1.00 -10.98 -18.88
C GLU A 140 -0.36 -11.15 -19.59
N ASP A 141 -0.35 -11.75 -20.79
CA ASP A 141 -1.56 -12.05 -21.58
C ASP A 141 -2.47 -13.10 -20.91
N GLU A 142 -1.89 -14.10 -20.23
CA GLU A 142 -2.63 -15.14 -19.52
C GLU A 142 -3.26 -14.57 -18.23
N ALA A 143 -2.50 -13.73 -17.52
CA ALA A 143 -2.98 -13.00 -16.34
C ALA A 143 -4.10 -12.00 -16.69
N GLU A 144 -4.05 -11.34 -17.85
CA GLU A 144 -5.14 -10.46 -18.29
C GLU A 144 -6.42 -11.25 -18.62
N MET A 145 -6.27 -12.41 -19.27
CA MET A 145 -7.41 -13.27 -19.62
C MET A 145 -8.11 -13.85 -18.38
N GLU A 146 -7.36 -14.20 -17.33
CA GLU A 146 -7.93 -14.70 -16.07
C GLU A 146 -8.58 -13.61 -15.21
N ARG A 147 -8.06 -12.38 -15.21
CA ARG A 147 -8.64 -11.23 -14.47
C ARG A 147 -10.03 -10.85 -14.95
N GLY A 148 -10.31 -11.06 -16.24
CA GLY A 148 -11.47 -10.53 -16.93
C GLY A 148 -11.49 -8.99 -16.97
N PHE A 149 -12.42 -8.43 -17.74
CA PHE A 149 -12.50 -6.98 -17.97
C PHE A 149 -12.61 -6.15 -16.67
N ALA A 150 -13.39 -6.64 -15.70
CA ALA A 150 -13.58 -5.94 -14.42
C ALA A 150 -12.30 -5.91 -13.58
N GLY A 151 -11.54 -7.02 -13.55
CA GLY A 151 -10.26 -7.09 -12.83
C GLY A 151 -9.20 -6.21 -13.45
N THR A 152 -9.10 -6.20 -14.79
CA THR A 152 -8.21 -5.30 -15.52
C THR A 152 -8.53 -3.84 -15.23
N LEU A 153 -9.81 -3.44 -15.33
CA LEU A 153 -10.22 -2.07 -15.03
C LEU A 153 -9.97 -1.67 -13.57
N PHE A 154 -10.13 -2.61 -12.63
CA PHE A 154 -9.86 -2.37 -11.20
C PHE A 154 -8.37 -2.15 -10.92
N VAL A 155 -7.49 -2.99 -11.48
CA VAL A 155 -6.03 -2.82 -11.33
C VAL A 155 -5.56 -1.51 -11.98
N MET A 156 -6.06 -1.19 -13.18
CA MET A 156 -5.79 0.10 -13.85
C MET A 156 -6.29 1.28 -13.01
N GLY A 157 -7.51 1.19 -12.46
CA GLY A 157 -8.08 2.22 -11.59
C GLY A 157 -7.25 2.43 -10.31
N THR A 158 -6.75 1.35 -9.72
CA THR A 158 -5.84 1.42 -8.56
C THR A 158 -4.55 2.15 -8.91
N GLY A 159 -3.95 1.84 -10.06
CA GLY A 159 -2.77 2.55 -10.57
C GLY A 159 -3.05 4.03 -10.85
N ALA A 160 -4.21 4.34 -11.41
CA ALA A 160 -4.63 5.73 -11.66
C ALA A 160 -4.86 6.52 -10.35
N ILE A 161 -5.43 5.89 -9.32
CA ILE A 161 -5.57 6.49 -7.98
C ILE A 161 -4.19 6.80 -7.41
N PHE A 162 -3.25 5.84 -7.45
CA PHE A 162 -1.89 6.07 -7.00
C PHE A 162 -1.23 7.23 -7.75
N LEU A 163 -1.34 7.26 -9.08
CA LEU A 163 -0.77 8.34 -9.88
C LEU A 163 -1.39 9.70 -9.54
N ALA A 164 -2.72 9.76 -9.33
CA ALA A 164 -3.40 10.98 -8.92
C ALA A 164 -2.94 11.47 -7.54
N LEU A 165 -2.66 10.57 -6.60
CA LEU A 165 -2.13 10.94 -5.28
C LEU A 165 -0.75 11.59 -5.37
N ASN A 166 0.09 11.16 -6.32
CA ASN A 166 1.40 11.78 -6.53
C ASN A 166 1.33 13.19 -7.15
N ILE A 167 0.15 13.61 -7.62
CA ILE A 167 -0.11 14.94 -8.19
C ILE A 167 -0.89 15.83 -7.21
N ALA A 168 -1.54 15.24 -6.19
CA ALA A 168 -2.47 15.92 -5.30
C ALA A 168 -1.79 16.74 -4.19
N PRO A 169 -2.58 17.62 -3.55
CA PRO A 169 -2.53 19.05 -3.83
C PRO A 169 -1.18 19.62 -3.40
N THR A 170 -0.22 19.63 -4.31
CA THR A 170 1.00 20.41 -4.11
C THR A 170 0.73 21.87 -4.44
N GLU A 171 1.48 22.80 -3.86
CA GLU A 171 1.25 24.23 -4.07
C GLU A 171 1.31 24.64 -5.56
N GLU A 172 2.04 23.88 -6.37
CA GLU A 172 2.20 24.10 -7.81
C GLU A 172 0.89 23.94 -8.59
N VAL A 173 -0.01 23.05 -8.17
CA VAL A 173 -1.31 22.86 -8.84
C VAL A 173 -2.17 24.12 -8.72
N GLY A 174 -2.14 24.77 -7.55
CA GLY A 174 -2.79 26.06 -7.34
C GLY A 174 -2.17 27.17 -8.19
N LEU A 175 -0.85 27.18 -8.34
CA LEU A 175 -0.12 28.17 -9.12
C LEU A 175 -0.43 28.06 -10.63
N ILE A 176 -0.55 26.84 -11.16
CA ILE A 176 -0.91 26.59 -12.56
C ILE A 176 -2.37 26.97 -12.83
N ALA A 177 -3.28 26.71 -11.91
CA ALA A 177 -4.71 26.98 -12.12
C ALA A 177 -5.06 28.49 -12.19
N VAL A 178 -4.22 29.35 -11.62
CA VAL A 178 -4.44 30.80 -11.56
C VAL A 178 -3.62 31.55 -12.64
N THR A 179 -2.70 30.88 -13.32
CA THR A 179 -1.91 31.43 -14.44
C THR A 179 -2.59 31.16 -15.77
#